data_AF-A0AA51RUR7-F1
#
_entry.id   AF-A0AA51RUR7-F1
#
_cell.length_a   1.000
_cell.length_b   1.000
_cell.length_c   1.000
_cell.angle_alpha   90.00
_cell.angle_beta   90.00
_cell.angle_gamma   90.00
#
_symmetry.space_group_name_H-M   'P 1'
#
loop_
_entity.id
_entity.type
_entity.pdbx_description
1 polymer ?
#
loop_
_entity_poly.entity_id
_entity_poly.type
_entity_poly.pdbx_seq_one_letter_code
_entity_poly.pdbx_strand_id
1 'polypeptide(L)'
;MPRSGQARVLTPAQKRHLFEVIQQHRHPEKNTAIMQVSFKLGLRAQEIALLQVKEVAQLLNRGTQFKLLEVLSLPAAYTKGADAMKRSKTQYQRKTVSFLINEFNKLRVGRDYDQMQPLRL
;
A
#
# COMPACT_ATOMS: atom_id res chain seq x y z
N MET A 1 2.56 -2.54 -37.57
CA MET A 1 3.22 -1.58 -36.65
C MET A 1 2.24 -1.22 -35.55
N PRO A 2 2.63 -1.19 -34.26
CA PRO A 2 1.76 -0.61 -33.22
C PRO A 2 1.54 0.87 -33.55
N ARG A 3 0.29 1.35 -33.48
CA ARG A 3 -0.03 2.77 -33.71
C ARG A 3 0.69 3.61 -32.66
N SER A 4 1.34 4.68 -33.07
CA SER A 4 1.92 5.65 -32.15
C SER A 4 0.86 6.10 -31.13
N GLY A 5 1.19 6.03 -29.84
CA GLY A 5 0.27 6.38 -28.74
C GLY A 5 -0.53 5.22 -28.13
N GLN A 6 -0.46 4.00 -28.66
CA GLN A 6 -1.12 2.84 -28.04
C GLN A 6 -0.16 2.10 -27.10
N ALA A 7 -0.45 2.13 -25.79
CA ALA A 7 0.27 1.32 -24.82
C ALA A 7 -0.07 -0.17 -24.97
N ARG A 8 0.94 -1.04 -24.95
CA ARG A 8 0.72 -2.48 -24.90
C ARG A 8 0.23 -2.86 -23.50
N VAL A 9 -0.94 -3.46 -23.41
CA VAL A 9 -1.49 -4.00 -22.15
C VAL A 9 -0.96 -5.43 -21.95
N LEU A 10 -0.67 -5.79 -20.70
CA LEU A 10 -0.25 -7.15 -20.35
C LEU A 10 -1.37 -8.15 -20.65
N THR A 11 -1.01 -9.29 -21.23
CA THR A 11 -1.95 -10.42 -21.36
C THR A 11 -2.24 -11.03 -19.98
N PRO A 12 -3.31 -11.82 -19.81
CA PRO A 12 -3.60 -12.50 -18.56
C PRO A 12 -2.47 -13.43 -18.07
N ALA A 13 -1.75 -14.08 -18.99
CA ALA A 13 -0.59 -14.90 -18.65
C ALA A 13 0.59 -14.05 -18.15
N GLN A 14 0.89 -12.93 -18.82
CA GLN A 14 1.93 -12.01 -18.38
C GLN A 14 1.61 -11.36 -17.04
N LYS A 15 0.32 -11.06 -16.78
CA LYS A 15 -0.13 -10.54 -15.49
C LYS A 15 0.05 -11.56 -14.37
N ARG A 16 -0.26 -12.84 -14.60
CA ARG A 16 -0.01 -13.92 -13.62
C ARG A 16 1.47 -14.06 -13.32
N HIS A 17 2.29 -14.12 -14.36
CA HIS A 17 3.74 -14.19 -14.23
C HIS A 17 4.32 -13.01 -13.43
N LEU A 18 3.83 -11.80 -13.65
CA LEU A 18 4.23 -10.63 -12.85
C LEU A 18 3.98 -10.84 -11.35
N PHE A 19 2.81 -11.38 -10.96
CA PHE A 19 2.53 -11.64 -9.55
C PHE A 19 3.40 -12.76 -8.99
N GLU A 20 3.70 -13.81 -9.76
CA GLU A 20 4.64 -14.87 -9.37
C GLU A 20 6.03 -14.28 -9.08
N VAL A 21 6.53 -13.41 -9.96
CA VAL A 21 7.82 -12.73 -9.78
C VAL A 21 7.79 -11.86 -8.53
N ILE A 22 6.73 -11.09 -8.29
CA ILE A 22 6.60 -10.25 -7.09
C ILE A 22 6.73 -11.07 -5.81
N GLN A 23 6.19 -12.29 -5.76
CA GLN A 23 6.28 -13.16 -4.57
C GLN A 23 7.72 -13.57 -4.24
N GLN A 24 8.62 -13.58 -5.23
CA GLN A 24 10.03 -13.98 -5.06
C GLN A 24 10.95 -12.80 -4.70
N HIS A 25 10.42 -11.60 -4.53
CA HIS A 25 11.19 -10.38 -4.29
C HIS A 25 10.82 -9.70 -2.97
N ARG A 26 11.60 -8.67 -2.61
CA ARG A 26 11.43 -7.91 -1.38
C ARG A 26 10.08 -7.18 -1.33
N HIS A 27 9.41 -7.30 -0.19
CA HIS A 27 8.08 -6.71 0.09
C HIS A 27 6.97 -7.23 -0.84
N PRO A 28 6.74 -8.55 -0.89
CA PRO A 28 5.81 -9.16 -1.82
C PRO A 28 4.37 -8.67 -1.60
N GLU A 29 3.94 -8.48 -0.35
CA GLU A 29 2.59 -7.99 0.01
C GLU A 29 2.37 -6.56 -0.48
N LYS A 30 3.34 -5.67 -0.20
CA LYS A 30 3.28 -4.26 -0.62
C LYS A 30 3.24 -4.14 -2.14
N ASN A 31 4.12 -4.84 -2.84
CA ASN A 31 4.22 -4.74 -4.29
C ASN A 31 2.99 -5.38 -4.97
N THR A 32 2.45 -6.45 -4.38
CA THR A 32 1.18 -7.04 -4.83
C THR A 32 0.04 -6.05 -4.68
N ALA A 33 -0.06 -5.37 -3.54
CA ALA A 33 -1.10 -4.36 -3.30
C ALA A 33 -1.00 -3.19 -4.31
N ILE A 34 0.19 -2.67 -4.58
CA ILE A 34 0.42 -1.61 -5.59
C ILE A 34 -0.11 -2.05 -6.96
N MET A 35 0.24 -3.26 -7.41
CA MET A 35 -0.20 -3.74 -8.72
C MET A 35 -1.69 -4.05 -8.75
N GLN A 36 -2.27 -4.57 -7.66
CA GLN A 36 -3.71 -4.81 -7.58
C GLN A 36 -4.51 -3.51 -7.63
N VAL A 37 -4.08 -2.48 -6.91
CA VAL A 37 -4.70 -1.16 -6.93
C VAL A 37 -4.63 -0.56 -8.35
N SER A 38 -3.49 -0.67 -9.02
CA SER A 38 -3.37 -0.20 -10.42
C SER A 38 -4.29 -0.96 -11.38
N PHE A 39 -4.26 -2.30 -11.36
CA PHE A 39 -5.02 -3.10 -12.33
C PHE A 39 -6.52 -3.20 -12.07
N LYS A 40 -6.95 -3.17 -10.80
CA LYS A 40 -8.37 -3.33 -10.45
C LYS A 40 -9.10 -1.98 -10.36
N LEU A 41 -8.41 -0.95 -9.87
CA LEU A 41 -9.02 0.36 -9.60
C LEU A 41 -8.57 1.42 -10.61
N GLY A 42 -7.63 1.11 -11.51
CA GLY A 42 -7.20 2.02 -12.58
C GLY A 42 -6.32 3.17 -12.11
N LEU A 43 -5.81 3.13 -10.87
CA LEU A 43 -4.99 4.19 -10.33
C LEU A 43 -3.63 4.26 -11.04
N ARG A 44 -3.22 5.50 -11.36
CA ARG A 44 -1.91 5.81 -11.93
C ARG A 44 -0.84 5.82 -10.85
N ALA A 45 0.41 5.66 -11.25
CA ALA A 45 1.56 5.63 -10.33
C ALA A 45 1.59 6.82 -9.35
N GLN A 46 1.26 8.04 -9.82
CA GLN A 46 1.21 9.23 -8.97
C GLN A 46 0.05 9.20 -7.96
N GLU A 47 -1.12 8.75 -8.38
CA GLU A 47 -2.29 8.61 -7.49
C GLU A 47 -2.01 7.58 -6.40
N ILE A 48 -1.37 6.45 -6.76
CA ILE A 48 -0.93 5.42 -5.81
C ILE A 48 0.11 5.99 -4.84
N ALA A 49 1.08 6.76 -5.34
CA ALA A 49 2.15 7.34 -4.52
C ALA A 49 1.65 8.36 -3.48
N LEU A 50 0.50 9.00 -3.75
CA LEU A 50 -0.11 10.01 -2.87
C LEU A 50 -1.20 9.44 -1.95
N LEU A 51 -1.56 8.17 -2.10
CA LEU A 51 -2.58 7.50 -1.31
C LEU A 51 -2.17 7.46 0.17
N GLN A 52 -3.03 7.93 1.07
CA GLN A 52 -2.82 7.83 2.52
C GLN A 52 -3.83 6.85 3.13
N VAL A 53 -3.62 6.50 4.40
CA VAL A 53 -4.49 5.53 5.10
C VAL A 53 -5.94 6.01 5.16
N LYS A 54 -6.18 7.32 5.35
CA LYS A 54 -7.52 7.90 5.45
C LYS A 54 -8.37 7.74 4.18
N GLU A 55 -7.74 7.60 3.01
CA GLU A 55 -8.44 7.34 1.75
C GLU A 55 -8.81 5.85 1.58
N VAL A 56 -8.22 4.94 2.37
CA VAL A 56 -8.40 3.48 2.24
C VAL A 56 -9.19 2.88 3.40
N ALA A 57 -8.97 3.39 4.61
CA ALA A 57 -9.53 2.85 5.83
C ALA A 57 -9.85 3.95 6.83
N GLN A 58 -10.99 3.80 7.50
CA GLN A 58 -11.32 4.57 8.69
C GLN A 58 -10.74 3.86 9.90
N LEU A 59 -9.81 4.52 10.60
CA LEU A 59 -9.27 4.02 11.85
C LEU A 59 -10.33 4.13 12.95
N LEU A 60 -10.57 3.05 13.69
CA LEU A 60 -11.57 2.97 14.76
C LEU A 60 -10.87 3.08 16.12
N ASN A 61 -11.16 4.16 16.86
CA ASN A 61 -10.69 4.46 18.22
C ASN A 61 -9.16 4.29 18.42
N ARG A 62 -8.66 4.43 19.66
CA ARG A 62 -7.22 4.36 20.01
C ARG A 62 -6.64 2.93 19.95
N GLY A 63 -6.95 2.17 18.91
CA GLY A 63 -6.51 0.78 18.71
C GLY A 63 -6.04 0.48 17.29
N THR A 64 -5.86 -0.81 16.97
CA THR A 64 -5.49 -1.25 15.60
C THR A 64 -6.69 -1.63 14.74
N GLN A 65 -7.90 -1.34 15.20
CA GLN A 65 -9.11 -1.64 14.45
C GLN A 65 -9.29 -0.60 13.35
N PHE A 66 -9.71 -1.06 12.18
CA PHE A 66 -10.03 -0.19 11.06
C PHE A 66 -11.20 -0.78 10.27
N LYS A 67 -11.99 0.10 9.66
CA LYS A 67 -13.00 -0.26 8.67
C LYS A 67 -12.48 0.11 7.30
N LEU A 68 -12.39 -0.86 6.39
CA LEU A 68 -12.06 -0.58 4.99
C LEU A 68 -13.21 0.19 4.33
N LEU A 69 -12.84 1.18 3.53
CA LEU A 69 -13.80 1.91 2.72
C LEU A 69 -14.13 1.08 1.48
N GLU A 70 -15.42 0.97 1.15
CA GLU A 70 -15.88 0.30 -0.07
C GLU A 70 -15.52 1.10 -1.34
N VAL A 71 -15.38 2.42 -1.18
CA VAL A 71 -15.03 3.36 -2.25
C VAL A 71 -13.80 4.17 -1.84
N LEU A 72 -12.77 4.15 -2.69
CA LEU A 72 -11.59 5.00 -2.54
C LEU A 72 -11.85 6.37 -3.16
N SER A 73 -12.22 7.34 -2.34
CA SER A 73 -12.38 8.72 -2.78
C SER A 73 -11.00 9.40 -2.87
N LEU A 74 -10.49 9.56 -4.10
CA LEU A 74 -9.24 10.30 -4.33
C LEU A 74 -9.52 11.81 -4.32
N PRO A 75 -8.86 12.59 -3.46
CA PRO A 75 -8.90 14.05 -3.52
C PRO A 75 -8.65 14.58 -4.94
N ALA A 76 -9.41 15.60 -5.37
CA ALA A 76 -9.20 16.26 -6.66
C ALA A 76 -7.76 16.76 -6.84
N ALA A 77 -7.09 17.10 -5.74
CA ALA A 77 -5.68 17.47 -5.67
C ALA A 77 -4.67 16.35 -6.06
N TYR A 78 -5.12 15.12 -6.29
CA TYR A 78 -4.30 14.01 -6.82
C TYR A 78 -4.55 13.75 -8.30
N THR A 79 -5.61 14.36 -8.86
CA THR A 79 -5.99 14.19 -10.25
C THR A 79 -5.48 15.37 -11.08
N LYS A 80 -5.44 15.18 -12.40
CA LYS A 80 -4.76 16.06 -13.38
C LYS A 80 -5.11 17.55 -13.28
N GLY A 81 -6.25 17.92 -12.67
CA GLY A 81 -6.77 19.29 -12.64
C GLY A 81 -6.21 20.20 -11.55
N ALA A 82 -5.43 19.69 -10.59
CA ALA A 82 -5.13 20.43 -9.36
C ALA A 82 -3.64 20.46 -8.97
N ASP A 83 -2.74 20.46 -9.97
CA ASP A 83 -1.31 20.72 -9.76
C ASP A 83 -0.63 19.74 -8.77
N ALA A 84 -1.00 18.46 -8.88
CA ALA A 84 -0.52 17.35 -8.05
C ALA A 84 1.03 17.20 -8.04
N MET A 85 1.73 17.85 -8.99
CA MET A 85 3.18 17.85 -9.11
C MET A 85 3.90 18.59 -7.98
N LYS A 86 3.24 19.51 -7.26
CA LYS A 86 3.89 20.29 -6.20
C LYS A 86 3.98 19.56 -4.85
N ARG A 87 3.18 18.51 -4.61
CA ARG A 87 3.17 17.78 -3.32
C ARG A 87 4.20 16.66 -3.20
N SER A 88 4.68 16.10 -4.31
CA SER A 88 5.72 15.05 -4.31
C SER A 88 7.11 15.53 -3.84
N LYS A 89 7.24 16.78 -3.38
CA LYS A 89 8.51 17.39 -2.97
C LYS A 89 8.87 17.14 -1.51
N THR A 90 8.26 16.17 -0.83
CA THR A 90 8.73 15.79 0.50
C THR A 90 10.01 14.99 0.32
N GLN A 91 11.16 15.62 0.59
CA GLN A 91 12.43 14.94 0.70
C GLN A 91 12.25 13.79 1.71
N TYR A 92 12.37 12.55 1.25
CA TYR A 92 12.18 11.38 2.10
C TYR A 92 13.27 11.37 3.17
N GLN A 93 12.93 11.89 4.35
CA GLN A 93 13.77 11.73 5.52
C GLN A 93 13.47 10.36 6.11
N ARG A 94 14.41 9.44 5.94
CA ARG A 94 14.33 8.10 6.55
C ARG A 94 14.28 8.26 8.06
N LYS A 95 13.09 8.11 8.64
CA LYS A 95 12.92 8.02 10.09
C LYS A 95 13.12 6.57 10.50
N THR A 96 14.30 6.27 11.02
CA THR A 96 14.55 4.99 11.69
C THR A 96 13.96 5.10 13.09
N VAL A 97 12.86 4.40 13.34
CA VAL A 97 12.35 4.21 14.69
C VAL A 97 12.95 2.91 15.21
N SER A 98 13.86 3.04 16.17
CA SER A 98 14.49 1.92 16.86
C SER A 98 14.07 1.97 18.32
N PHE A 99 13.55 0.86 18.82
CA PHE A 99 13.15 0.68 20.22
C PHE A 99 13.61 -0.71 20.68
N LEU A 100 13.77 -0.86 21.98
CA LEU A 100 14.14 -2.14 22.56
C LEU A 100 12.98 -3.14 22.39
N ILE A 101 13.30 -4.42 22.19
CA ILE A 101 12.29 -5.49 22.05
C ILE A 101 11.30 -5.46 23.23
N ASN A 102 11.79 -5.13 24.43
CA ASN A 102 10.96 -5.00 25.63
C ASN A 102 10.00 -3.81 25.56
N GLU A 103 10.39 -2.68 24.97
CA GLU A 103 9.51 -1.53 24.76
C GLU A 103 8.46 -1.81 23.68
N PHE A 104 8.86 -2.49 22.60
CA PHE A 104 7.91 -2.99 21.61
C PHE A 104 6.88 -3.93 22.24
N ASN A 105 7.35 -4.85 23.08
CA ASN A 105 6.48 -5.79 23.78
C ASN A 105 5.59 -5.07 24.78
N LYS A 106 6.02 -4.01 25.47
CA LYS A 106 5.13 -3.20 26.31
C LYS A 106 4.04 -2.48 25.50
N LEU A 107 4.38 -1.99 24.30
CA LEU A 107 3.38 -1.47 23.34
C LEU A 107 2.43 -2.57 22.84
N ARG A 108 2.87 -3.84 22.89
CA ARG A 108 2.11 -5.03 22.48
C ARG A 108 1.25 -5.64 23.60
N VAL A 109 1.70 -5.56 24.85
CA VAL A 109 1.16 -6.24 26.05
C VAL A 109 -0.06 -5.54 26.66
N GLY A 110 -0.46 -4.37 26.15
CA GLY A 110 -1.81 -3.83 26.39
C GLY A 110 -2.94 -4.60 25.67
N ARG A 111 -2.64 -5.74 25.03
CA ARG A 111 -3.61 -6.65 24.41
C ARG A 111 -3.31 -8.08 24.85
N ASP A 112 -4.30 -8.68 25.50
CA ASP A 112 -4.35 -10.09 25.85
C ASP A 112 -3.96 -10.98 24.65
N TYR A 113 -2.77 -11.56 24.71
CA TYR A 113 -2.29 -12.57 23.76
C TYR A 113 -1.61 -13.73 24.49
N ASP A 114 -2.03 -14.02 25.73
CA ASP A 114 -1.48 -15.10 26.53
C ASP A 114 -2.03 -16.50 26.15
N GLN A 115 -2.66 -16.64 24.97
CA GLN A 115 -3.27 -17.91 24.53
C GLN A 115 -2.89 -18.41 23.13
N MET A 116 -1.89 -17.83 22.45
CA MET A 116 -1.43 -18.43 21.19
C MET A 116 0.01 -18.92 21.30
N GLN A 117 0.14 -20.24 21.45
CA GLN A 117 1.40 -20.97 21.40
C GLN A 117 2.13 -20.71 20.06
N PRO A 118 3.48 -20.67 20.06
CA PRO A 118 4.24 -20.40 18.86
C PRO A 118 4.11 -21.54 17.85
N LEU A 119 3.70 -21.20 16.63
CA LEU A 119 3.81 -22.09 15.48
C LEU A 119 5.31 -22.37 15.25
N ARG A 120 5.74 -23.59 15.54
CA ARG A 120 7.08 -24.06 15.18
C ARG A 120 7.18 -24.12 13.66
N LEU A 121 8.30 -23.60 13.14
CA LEU A 121 8.74 -23.73 11.75
C LEU A 121 8.82 -25.19 11.32
#